data_AF-A0AAF0ILP4-F1
#
_entry.id   AF-A0AAF0ILP4-F1
#
_cell.length_a   1.000
_cell.length_b   1.000
_cell.length_c   1.000
_cell.angle_alpha   90.00
_cell.angle_beta   90.00
_cell.angle_gamma   90.00
#
_symmetry.space_group_name_H-M   'P 1'
#
loop_
_entity.id
_entity.type
_entity.pdbx_description
1 polymer ?
#
loop_
_entity_poly.entity_id
_entity_poly.type
_entity_poly.pdbx_seq_one_letter_code
_entity_poly.pdbx_strand_id
1 'polypeptide(L)'
;MITADRQGIQCLWPSPSPSDQLSAYAFDPTVIDTYKHSSFKLTMKLNAQPFVLLGLLTPVALTAPVADAPLSSRADQCTIALTDQYMFQDSIQTFEGHRNTKTPPCFDWSSDNCSNSPDRPAGFNFIPSCQRHDFGYRNTKKQGRFTEDLRKRIDDQFKADLYRECSQYSGLESWRGVECRRIADVYYAAVRQCGDGDCTNKV
;
A
#
# COMPACT_ATOMS: atom_id res chain seq x y z
N MET A 1 -26.01 -1.94 -7.32
CA MET A 1 -27.04 -0.90 -7.11
C MET A 1 -26.70 -0.17 -5.83
N ILE A 2 -26.54 1.15 -5.87
CA ILE A 2 -26.38 1.97 -4.66
C ILE A 2 -27.78 2.15 -4.08
N THR A 3 -28.08 1.53 -2.94
CA THR A 3 -29.32 1.81 -2.20
C THR A 3 -28.96 2.67 -1.00
N ALA A 4 -29.46 3.91 -0.98
CA ALA A 4 -29.38 4.77 0.19
C ALA A 4 -30.43 4.32 1.21
N ASP A 5 -29.99 3.99 2.44
CA ASP A 5 -30.89 3.93 3.60
C ASP A 5 -30.49 5.02 4.61
N ARG A 6 -31.44 5.42 5.46
CA ARG A 6 -31.45 6.55 6.40
C ARG A 6 -30.36 6.56 7.47
N GLN A 7 -29.33 5.72 7.37
CA GLN A 7 -28.18 5.67 8.28
C GLN A 7 -26.84 6.05 7.63
N GLY A 8 -26.85 6.48 6.36
CA GLY A 8 -25.64 6.86 5.62
C GLY A 8 -25.43 6.00 4.38
N ILE A 9 -24.66 6.52 3.41
CA ILE A 9 -24.41 5.82 2.15
C ILE A 9 -23.42 4.68 2.41
N GLN A 10 -23.95 3.49 2.70
CA GLN A 10 -23.15 2.29 2.82
C GLN A 10 -22.88 1.76 1.41
N CYS A 11 -21.61 1.59 1.05
CA CYS A 11 -21.21 0.84 -0.16
C CYS A 11 -21.54 -0.64 0.06
N LEU A 12 -22.81 -1.00 -0.18
CA LEU A 12 -23.20 -2.39 -0.22
C LEU A 12 -22.69 -2.97 -1.53
N TRP A 13 -21.58 -3.70 -1.43
CA TRP A 13 -21.13 -4.59 -2.49
C TRP A 13 -22.24 -5.59 -2.77
N PRO A 14 -22.76 -5.71 -4.01
CA PRO A 14 -23.59 -6.85 -4.32
C PRO A 14 -22.71 -8.10 -4.19
N SER A 15 -23.00 -8.94 -3.21
CA SER A 15 -22.45 -10.29 -3.14
C SER A 15 -22.84 -11.00 -4.43
N PRO A 16 -21.90 -11.36 -5.33
CA PRO A 16 -22.31 -12.04 -6.54
C PRO A 16 -22.63 -13.49 -6.18
N SER A 17 -23.85 -13.92 -6.50
CA SER A 17 -24.18 -15.34 -6.51
C SER A 17 -23.30 -16.04 -7.57
N PRO A 18 -22.91 -17.32 -7.38
CA PRO A 18 -22.07 -18.03 -8.34
C PRO A 18 -22.66 -18.10 -9.77
N SER A 19 -23.97 -17.86 -9.93
CA SER A 19 -24.69 -17.95 -11.20
C SER A 19 -24.76 -16.64 -12.00
N ASP A 20 -24.45 -15.47 -11.41
CA ASP A 20 -24.66 -14.16 -12.07
C ASP A 20 -23.40 -13.51 -12.65
N GLN A 21 -22.29 -14.24 -12.70
CA GLN A 21 -21.00 -13.69 -13.13
C GLN A 21 -21.02 -13.22 -14.60
N LEU A 22 -21.86 -13.76 -15.48
CA LEU A 22 -21.77 -13.46 -16.92
C LEU A 22 -22.43 -12.12 -17.34
N SER A 23 -23.31 -11.51 -16.52
CA SER A 23 -24.12 -10.35 -16.94
C SER A 23 -23.64 -8.99 -16.41
N ALA A 24 -22.77 -8.97 -15.40
CA ALA A 24 -22.27 -7.71 -14.82
C ALA A 24 -21.09 -7.10 -15.58
N TYR A 25 -20.54 -7.80 -16.59
CA TYR A 25 -19.42 -7.35 -17.42
C TYR A 25 -19.87 -6.55 -18.66
N ALA A 26 -20.96 -5.78 -18.58
CA ALA A 26 -21.31 -4.84 -19.66
C ALA A 26 -20.22 -3.76 -19.77
N PHE A 27 -19.40 -3.94 -20.80
CA PHE A 27 -18.28 -3.13 -21.25
C PHE A 27 -18.60 -1.63 -21.32
N ASP A 28 -17.77 -0.79 -20.68
CA ASP A 28 -17.47 0.55 -21.19
C ASP A 28 -16.19 0.47 -22.04
N PRO A 29 -16.28 0.59 -23.38
CA PRO A 29 -15.15 0.43 -24.29
C PRO A 29 -14.17 1.62 -24.31
N THR A 30 -14.36 2.66 -23.49
CA THR A 30 -13.53 3.89 -23.55
C THR A 30 -12.23 3.83 -22.73
N VAL A 31 -11.97 2.75 -21.98
CA VAL A 31 -10.83 2.64 -21.04
C VAL A 31 -9.67 1.79 -21.61
N ILE A 32 -9.48 1.75 -22.92
CA ILE A 32 -8.36 1.06 -23.57
C ILE A 32 -7.63 1.99 -24.52
N ASP A 33 -6.95 3.00 -24.01
CA ASP A 33 -5.81 3.58 -24.73
C ASP A 33 -5.00 4.50 -23.80
N THR A 34 -3.96 3.95 -23.15
CA THR A 34 -2.72 4.67 -22.81
C THR A 34 -1.81 3.77 -21.98
N TYR A 35 -1.19 2.76 -22.57
CA TYR A 35 0.11 2.25 -22.09
C TYR A 35 0.90 1.66 -23.27
N LYS A 36 1.31 2.54 -24.19
CA LYS A 36 2.36 2.24 -25.16
C LYS A 36 3.72 2.65 -24.57
N HIS A 37 4.56 1.63 -24.36
CA HIS A 37 6.02 1.61 -24.37
C HIS A 37 6.78 2.80 -23.76
N SER A 38 7.33 2.60 -22.55
CA SER A 38 8.56 3.29 -22.13
C SER A 38 9.61 2.23 -21.75
N SER A 39 10.54 2.00 -22.67
CA SER A 39 11.71 1.14 -22.47
C SER A 39 12.73 1.89 -21.61
N PHE A 40 12.77 1.60 -20.31
CA PHE A 40 13.83 2.10 -19.45
C PHE A 40 15.07 1.20 -19.61
N LYS A 41 16.05 1.66 -20.40
CA LYS A 41 17.38 1.02 -20.45
C LYS A 41 18.15 1.40 -19.19
N LEU A 42 18.25 0.48 -18.24
CA LEU A 42 19.12 0.61 -17.07
C LEU A 42 20.57 0.32 -17.48
N THR A 43 21.38 1.35 -17.70
CA THR A 43 22.84 1.20 -17.84
C THR A 43 23.49 1.45 -16.48
N MET A 44 23.93 0.38 -15.80
CA MET A 44 24.76 0.49 -14.59
C MET A 44 26.18 0.88 -15.01
N LYS A 45 26.62 2.10 -14.63
CA LYS A 45 28.02 2.51 -14.70
C LYS A 45 28.74 2.06 -13.43
N LEU A 46 29.63 1.08 -13.54
CA LEU A 46 30.57 0.73 -12.48
C LEU A 46 31.68 1.79 -12.44
N ASN A 47 31.73 2.58 -11.37
CA ASN A 47 32.78 3.56 -11.11
C ASN A 47 33.77 2.94 -10.11
N ALA A 48 34.96 2.58 -10.57
CA ALA A 48 36.06 2.13 -9.72
C ALA A 48 36.80 3.37 -9.17
N GLN A 49 36.79 3.54 -7.85
CA GLN A 49 37.58 4.57 -7.15
C GLN A 49 38.87 3.93 -6.60
N PRO A 50 40.02 4.61 -6.64
CA PRO A 50 41.27 4.08 -6.13
C PRO A 50 41.29 4.12 -4.59
N PHE A 51 41.73 3.02 -3.98
CA PHE A 51 42.03 2.95 -2.55
C PHE A 51 43.34 3.68 -2.25
N VAL A 52 43.26 4.76 -1.46
CA VAL A 52 44.44 5.46 -0.91
C VAL A 52 44.68 4.97 0.51
N LEU A 53 45.86 4.39 0.73
CA LEU A 53 46.36 3.92 2.02
C LEU A 53 46.97 5.11 2.78
N LEU A 54 46.47 5.44 3.98
CA LEU A 54 47.03 6.52 4.80
C LEU A 54 47.38 6.04 6.22
N GLY A 55 48.69 5.98 6.47
CA GLY A 55 49.42 6.33 7.70
C GLY A 55 48.88 5.96 9.09
N LEU A 56 49.67 5.13 9.80
CA LEU A 56 49.63 4.95 11.25
C LEU A 56 49.85 6.28 11.99
N LEU A 57 48.85 6.71 12.76
CA LEU A 57 48.94 7.79 13.74
C LEU A 57 48.70 7.22 15.14
N THR A 58 49.63 7.51 16.05
CA THR A 58 49.59 7.13 17.47
C THR A 58 48.44 7.83 18.21
N PRO A 59 47.61 7.12 18.99
CA PRO A 59 46.55 7.78 19.75
C PRO A 59 47.12 8.43 21.02
N VAL A 60 47.00 9.76 21.11
CA VAL A 60 47.03 10.48 22.39
C VAL A 60 45.67 10.27 23.04
N ALA A 61 45.65 9.68 24.23
CA ALA A 61 44.42 9.47 25.00
C ALA A 61 43.97 10.80 25.62
N LEU A 62 42.98 11.46 25.00
CA LEU A 62 42.22 12.52 25.64
C LEU A 62 41.09 11.87 26.44
N THR A 63 41.14 11.98 27.77
CA THR A 63 39.99 11.67 28.64
C THR A 63 39.01 12.83 28.58
N ALA A 64 38.05 12.77 27.65
CA ALA A 64 36.93 13.69 27.63
C ALA A 64 35.97 13.34 28.79
N PRO A 65 35.42 14.34 29.51
CA PRO A 65 34.32 14.09 30.44
C PRO A 65 33.12 13.58 29.65
N VAL A 66 32.59 12.42 30.06
CA VAL A 66 31.32 11.90 29.55
C VAL A 66 30.25 12.85 30.09
N ALA A 67 29.81 13.79 29.26
CA ALA A 67 28.59 14.52 29.54
C ALA A 67 27.45 13.49 29.43
N ASP A 68 26.75 13.26 30.55
CA ASP A 68 25.46 12.59 30.56
C ASP A 68 24.50 13.45 29.72
N ALA A 69 24.47 13.20 28.42
CA ALA A 69 23.39 13.68 27.59
C ALA A 69 22.10 13.11 28.21
N PRO A 70 21.09 13.95 28.52
CA PRO A 70 19.81 13.42 28.92
C PRO A 70 19.40 12.44 27.83
N LEU A 71 19.03 11.22 28.24
CA LEU A 71 18.36 10.25 27.39
C LEU A 71 17.12 10.96 26.84
N SER A 72 17.30 11.65 25.72
CA SER A 72 16.23 12.13 24.89
C SER A 72 15.35 10.92 24.72
N SER A 73 14.13 11.01 25.26
CA SER A 73 13.06 10.05 25.07
C SER A 73 13.25 9.44 23.68
N ARG A 74 13.52 8.13 23.60
CA ARG A 74 13.69 7.37 22.35
C ARG A 74 13.10 8.15 21.18
N ALA A 75 13.93 8.65 20.27
CA ALA A 75 13.45 9.33 19.07
C ALA A 75 12.21 8.59 18.56
N ASP A 76 11.10 9.31 18.40
CA ASP A 76 9.81 8.69 18.11
C ASP A 76 9.96 7.78 16.89
N GLN A 77 9.93 6.47 17.12
CA GLN A 77 10.29 5.49 16.10
C GLN A 77 9.30 5.57 14.92
N CYS A 78 8.10 6.08 15.18
CA CYS A 78 7.02 6.24 14.21
C CYS A 78 7.14 7.53 13.39
N THR A 79 8.33 7.77 12.84
CA THR A 79 8.60 8.93 11.98
C THR A 79 7.77 8.87 10.69
N ILE A 80 7.53 10.04 10.09
CA ILE A 80 6.92 10.17 8.75
C ILE A 80 7.69 9.33 7.73
N ALA A 81 9.02 9.39 7.77
CA ALA A 81 9.89 8.63 6.86
C ALA A 81 9.69 7.12 6.99
N LEU A 82 9.54 6.60 8.22
CA LEU A 82 9.29 5.18 8.43
C LEU A 82 7.88 4.77 7.98
N THR A 83 6.86 5.62 8.20
CA THR A 83 5.52 5.37 7.65
C THR A 83 5.55 5.31 6.14
N ASP A 84 6.24 6.24 5.48
CA ASP A 84 6.36 6.28 4.01
C ASP A 84 7.17 5.09 3.47
N GLN A 85 8.19 4.62 4.22
CA GLN A 85 8.90 3.39 3.89
C GLN A 85 7.96 2.18 3.91
N TYR A 86 7.21 1.99 5.00
CA TYR A 86 6.29 0.85 5.15
C TYR A 86 5.16 0.86 4.12
N MET A 87 4.65 2.04 3.76
CA MET A 87 3.62 2.18 2.73
C MET A 87 4.15 1.92 1.33
N PHE A 88 5.25 2.58 0.94
CA PHE A 88 5.60 2.75 -0.48
C PHE A 88 6.91 2.08 -0.92
N GLN A 89 7.76 1.65 0.01
CA GLN A 89 9.07 1.07 -0.31
C GLN A 89 9.14 -0.41 0.04
N ASP A 90 8.55 -0.80 1.17
CA ASP A 90 8.55 -2.18 1.60
C ASP A 90 7.78 -3.07 0.61
N SER A 91 8.28 -4.29 0.40
CA SER A 91 7.46 -5.35 -0.17
C SER A 91 6.27 -5.64 0.75
N ILE A 92 5.17 -6.18 0.22
CA ILE A 92 4.02 -6.51 1.08
C ILE A 92 4.38 -7.55 2.12
N GLN A 93 5.27 -8.49 1.79
CA GLN A 93 5.75 -9.50 2.72
C GLN A 93 6.55 -8.87 3.88
N THR A 94 7.38 -7.87 3.57
CA THR A 94 8.12 -7.09 4.58
C THR A 94 7.14 -6.30 5.46
N PHE A 95 6.18 -5.61 4.86
CA PHE A 95 5.14 -4.89 5.59
C PHE A 95 4.31 -5.81 6.50
N GLU A 96 3.90 -6.99 6.01
CA GLU A 96 3.20 -7.99 6.81
C GLU A 96 4.06 -8.47 7.98
N GLY A 97 5.37 -8.62 7.78
CA GLY A 97 6.33 -8.88 8.86
C GLY A 97 6.24 -7.83 9.97
N HIS A 98 6.34 -6.54 9.61
CA HIS A 98 6.21 -5.43 10.56
C HIS A 98 4.83 -5.39 11.24
N ARG A 99 3.77 -5.65 10.49
CA ARG A 99 2.39 -5.69 10.99
C ARG A 99 2.16 -6.81 11.99
N ASN A 100 2.61 -8.02 11.65
CA ASN A 100 2.43 -9.21 12.49
C ASN A 100 3.17 -9.07 13.82
N THR A 101 4.30 -8.38 13.85
CA THR A 101 5.02 -8.05 15.07
C THR A 101 4.64 -6.69 15.67
N LYS A 102 3.72 -5.95 15.04
CA LYS A 102 3.31 -4.58 15.42
C LYS A 102 4.50 -3.67 15.72
N THR A 103 5.50 -3.66 14.85
CA THR A 103 6.79 -3.00 15.10
C THR A 103 7.07 -1.85 14.12
N PRO A 104 7.29 -0.61 14.60
CA PRO A 104 7.23 -0.19 16.00
C PRO A 104 5.79 -0.12 16.55
N PRO A 105 5.60 -0.27 17.88
CA PRO A 105 4.27 -0.34 18.49
C PRO A 105 3.54 1.01 18.56
N CYS A 106 4.23 2.12 18.30
CA CYS A 106 3.62 3.46 18.27
C CYS A 106 2.74 3.69 17.02
N PHE A 107 2.85 2.86 15.98
CA PHE A 107 1.98 2.98 14.81
C PHE A 107 0.58 2.45 15.11
N ASP A 108 -0.40 3.00 14.40
CA ASP A 108 -1.71 2.39 14.33
C ASP A 108 -1.68 1.16 13.42
N TRP A 109 -1.69 -0.02 14.05
CA TRP A 109 -1.78 -1.31 13.36
C TRP A 109 -3.21 -1.87 13.30
N SER A 110 -4.22 -1.11 13.76
CA SER A 110 -5.62 -1.54 13.66
C SER A 110 -6.05 -1.60 12.19
N SER A 111 -6.94 -2.54 11.88
CA SER A 111 -7.46 -2.76 10.54
C SER A 111 -8.75 -3.57 10.64
N ASP A 112 -9.69 -3.26 9.77
CA ASP A 112 -10.91 -4.04 9.56
C ASP A 112 -10.82 -4.83 8.24
N ASN A 113 -9.58 -5.10 7.80
CA ASN A 113 -9.24 -5.72 6.52
C ASN A 113 -9.91 -4.97 5.36
N CYS A 114 -10.71 -5.64 4.53
CA CYS A 114 -11.34 -5.01 3.36
C CYS A 114 -12.69 -4.33 3.69
N SER A 115 -12.92 -4.03 4.97
CA SER A 115 -14.05 -3.32 5.58
C SER A 115 -15.43 -3.85 5.12
N ASN A 116 -16.10 -3.15 4.20
CA ASN A 116 -17.43 -3.51 3.70
C ASN A 116 -17.37 -4.50 2.51
N SER A 117 -16.17 -4.87 2.06
CA SER A 117 -15.94 -5.72 0.90
C SER A 117 -15.47 -7.11 1.36
N PRO A 118 -15.68 -8.17 0.57
CA PRO A 118 -15.11 -9.48 0.89
C PRO A 118 -13.58 -9.41 1.06
N ASP A 119 -13.05 -10.05 2.11
CA ASP A 119 -11.60 -10.19 2.32
C ASP A 119 -10.92 -11.07 1.26
N ARG A 120 -11.70 -12.03 0.72
CA ARG A 120 -11.23 -13.02 -0.25
C ARG A 120 -12.15 -13.15 -1.46
N PRO A 121 -12.30 -12.10 -2.29
CA PRO A 121 -13.23 -12.13 -3.42
C PRO A 121 -12.80 -13.21 -4.42
N ALA A 122 -13.72 -14.10 -4.80
CA ALA A 122 -13.45 -15.26 -5.65
C ALA A 122 -12.23 -16.13 -5.20
N GLY A 123 -11.89 -16.09 -3.91
CA GLY A 123 -10.78 -16.83 -3.31
C GLY A 123 -9.40 -16.14 -3.36
N PHE A 124 -9.27 -14.98 -4.00
CA PHE A 124 -8.03 -14.18 -4.05
C PHE A 124 -7.73 -13.55 -2.69
N ASN A 125 -6.48 -13.55 -2.22
CA ASN A 125 -6.17 -13.04 -0.88
C ASN A 125 -5.92 -11.52 -0.88
N PHE A 126 -6.96 -10.71 -0.67
CA PHE A 126 -6.82 -9.25 -0.67
C PHE A 126 -6.48 -8.67 0.70
N ILE A 127 -6.51 -9.48 1.75
CA ILE A 127 -6.25 -9.09 3.15
C ILE A 127 -4.94 -8.30 3.30
N PRO A 128 -3.77 -8.76 2.79
CA PRO A 128 -2.52 -8.03 2.99
C PRO A 128 -2.56 -6.61 2.41
N SER A 129 -3.12 -6.48 1.20
CA SER A 129 -3.29 -5.20 0.51
C SER A 129 -4.20 -4.26 1.29
N CYS A 130 -5.36 -4.75 1.75
CA CYS A 130 -6.30 -3.97 2.54
C CYS A 130 -5.68 -3.52 3.87
N GLN A 131 -4.92 -4.40 4.53
CA GLN A 131 -4.22 -4.06 5.77
C GLN A 131 -3.15 -2.97 5.60
N ARG A 132 -2.45 -2.95 4.47
CA ARG A 132 -1.50 -1.87 4.16
C ARG A 132 -2.19 -0.55 3.81
N HIS A 133 -3.31 -0.63 3.11
CA HIS A 133 -4.16 0.52 2.82
C HIS A 133 -4.67 1.17 4.12
N ASP A 134 -5.19 0.37 5.05
CA ASP A 134 -5.61 0.79 6.38
C ASP A 134 -4.50 1.45 7.18
N PHE A 135 -3.31 0.82 7.20
CA PHE A 135 -2.13 1.37 7.87
C PHE A 135 -1.83 2.77 7.33
N GLY A 136 -1.83 2.93 6.01
CA GLY A 136 -1.57 4.22 5.38
C GLY A 136 -2.61 5.26 5.78
N TYR A 137 -3.89 4.95 5.65
CA TYR A 137 -4.99 5.86 6.01
C TYR A 137 -4.93 6.30 7.48
N ARG A 138 -4.78 5.35 8.40
CA ARG A 138 -4.83 5.64 9.84
C ARG A 138 -3.63 6.46 10.29
N ASN A 139 -2.43 6.06 9.89
CA ASN A 139 -1.21 6.74 10.37
C ASN A 139 -1.02 8.11 9.73
N THR A 140 -1.37 8.29 8.46
CA THR A 140 -1.27 9.61 7.82
C THR A 140 -2.33 10.60 8.31
N LYS A 141 -3.54 10.12 8.68
CA LYS A 141 -4.55 10.91 9.40
C LYS A 141 -4.05 11.32 10.79
N LYS A 142 -3.48 10.39 11.56
CA LYS A 142 -2.88 10.69 12.88
C LYS A 142 -1.70 11.66 12.80
N GLN A 143 -0.92 11.59 11.72
CA GLN A 143 0.20 12.50 11.44
C GLN A 143 -0.26 13.87 10.88
N GLY A 144 -1.56 14.10 10.71
CA GLY A 144 -2.10 15.39 10.25
C GLY A 144 -1.75 15.73 8.80
N ARG A 145 -1.45 14.73 7.96
CA ARG A 145 -0.96 14.93 6.58
C ARG A 145 -1.79 14.20 5.51
N PHE A 146 -3.00 13.77 5.84
CA PHE A 146 -3.90 13.06 4.92
C PHE A 146 -4.55 14.02 3.92
N THR A 147 -3.79 14.43 2.90
CA THR A 147 -4.28 15.22 1.76
C THR A 147 -4.86 14.30 0.67
N GLU A 148 -5.64 14.86 -0.27
CA GLU A 148 -6.17 14.08 -1.40
C GLU A 148 -5.06 13.49 -2.29
N ASP A 149 -3.95 14.20 -2.48
CA ASP A 149 -2.80 13.68 -3.23
C ASP A 149 -2.15 12.49 -2.52
N LEU A 150 -1.99 12.58 -1.19
CA LEU A 150 -1.46 11.46 -0.41
C LEU A 150 -2.44 10.29 -0.38
N ARG A 151 -3.75 10.56 -0.25
CA ARG A 151 -4.81 9.56 -0.35
C ARG A 151 -4.73 8.82 -1.68
N LYS A 152 -4.64 9.55 -2.79
CA LYS A 152 -4.47 8.95 -4.12
C LYS A 152 -3.23 8.07 -4.19
N ARG A 153 -2.10 8.53 -3.64
CA ARG A 153 -0.86 7.73 -3.62
C ARG A 153 -1.00 6.44 -2.81
N ILE A 154 -1.73 6.49 -1.68
CA ILE A 154 -2.04 5.29 -0.88
C ILE A 154 -2.97 4.35 -1.66
N ASP A 155 -4.00 4.87 -2.32
CA ASP A 155 -4.93 4.08 -3.15
C ASP A 155 -4.23 3.43 -4.36
N ASP A 156 -3.30 4.16 -4.99
CA ASP A 156 -2.48 3.63 -6.10
C ASP A 156 -1.56 2.50 -5.61
N GLN A 157 -0.98 2.65 -4.42
CA GLN A 157 -0.18 1.60 -3.79
C GLN A 157 -1.03 0.37 -3.45
N PHE A 158 -2.24 0.57 -2.95
CA PHE A 158 -3.21 -0.50 -2.71
C PHE A 158 -3.52 -1.27 -4.00
N LYS A 159 -3.80 -0.56 -5.10
CA LYS A 159 -3.99 -1.21 -6.42
C LYS A 159 -2.77 -2.02 -6.84
N ALA A 160 -1.57 -1.46 -6.70
CA ALA A 160 -0.33 -2.18 -7.01
C ALA A 160 -0.19 -3.47 -6.19
N ASP A 161 -0.67 -3.48 -4.96
CA ASP A 161 -0.61 -4.65 -4.08
C ASP A 161 -1.59 -5.74 -4.44
N LEU A 162 -2.82 -5.35 -4.77
CA LEU A 162 -3.80 -6.25 -5.35
C LEU A 162 -3.27 -6.87 -6.65
N TYR A 163 -2.68 -6.06 -7.52
CA TYR A 163 -2.12 -6.54 -8.79
C TYR A 163 -0.95 -7.51 -8.57
N ARG A 164 -0.15 -7.33 -7.51
CA ARG A 164 0.90 -8.28 -7.15
C ARG A 164 0.32 -9.63 -6.70
N GLU A 165 -0.73 -9.64 -5.87
CA GLU A 165 -1.48 -10.88 -5.57
C GLU A 165 -1.98 -11.53 -6.86
N CYS A 166 -2.51 -10.75 -7.80
CA CYS A 166 -2.98 -11.29 -9.08
C CYS A 166 -1.86 -11.81 -9.99
N SER A 167 -0.63 -11.34 -9.84
CA SER A 167 0.51 -11.73 -10.68
C SER A 167 1.04 -13.13 -10.37
N GLN A 168 0.66 -13.72 -9.23
CA GLN A 168 1.06 -15.07 -8.87
C GLN A 168 0.37 -16.15 -9.72
N TYR A 169 -0.76 -15.82 -10.34
CA TYR A 169 -1.50 -16.72 -11.22
C TYR A 169 -0.91 -16.68 -12.64
N SER A 170 -0.29 -17.79 -13.04
CA SER A 170 0.42 -17.94 -14.31
C SER A 170 0.21 -19.33 -14.91
N GLY A 171 0.68 -19.55 -16.14
CA GLY A 171 0.53 -20.83 -16.83
C GLY A 171 -0.95 -21.18 -17.06
N LEU A 172 -1.37 -22.38 -16.64
CA LEU A 172 -2.76 -22.84 -16.76
C LEU A 172 -3.75 -22.01 -15.92
N GLU A 173 -3.26 -21.27 -14.91
CA GLU A 173 -4.09 -20.43 -14.03
C GLU A 173 -4.13 -18.97 -14.49
N SER A 174 -3.56 -18.62 -15.65
CA SER A 174 -3.48 -17.22 -16.11
C SER A 174 -4.84 -16.51 -16.19
N TRP A 175 -5.91 -17.27 -16.45
CA TRP A 175 -7.29 -16.76 -16.46
C TRP A 175 -7.72 -16.21 -15.08
N ARG A 176 -7.25 -16.81 -13.99
CA ARG A 176 -7.49 -16.30 -12.62
C ARG A 176 -6.78 -15.00 -12.37
N GLY A 177 -5.58 -14.81 -12.93
CA GLY A 177 -4.86 -13.55 -12.85
C GLY A 177 -5.61 -12.41 -13.55
N VAL A 178 -6.26 -12.69 -14.69
CA VAL A 178 -7.13 -11.71 -15.38
C VAL A 178 -8.34 -11.36 -14.53
N GLU A 179 -9.03 -12.37 -13.99
CA GLU A 179 -10.20 -12.16 -13.13
C GLU A 179 -9.85 -11.39 -11.85
N CYS A 180 -8.76 -11.78 -11.19
CA CYS A 180 -8.24 -11.09 -10.02
C CYS A 180 -8.00 -9.60 -10.29
N ARG A 181 -7.40 -9.25 -11.44
CA ARG A 181 -7.16 -7.84 -11.80
C ARG A 181 -8.45 -7.06 -12.05
N ARG A 182 -9.47 -7.68 -12.66
CA ARG A 182 -10.78 -7.04 -12.81
C ARG A 182 -11.40 -6.72 -11.46
N ILE A 183 -11.38 -7.67 -10.53
CA ILE A 183 -11.88 -7.46 -9.17
C ILE A 183 -11.05 -6.37 -8.46
N ALA A 184 -9.72 -6.40 -8.61
CA ALA A 184 -8.83 -5.39 -8.05
C ALA A 184 -9.14 -3.97 -8.55
N ASP A 185 -9.49 -3.81 -9.82
CA ASP A 185 -9.91 -2.52 -10.37
C ASP A 185 -11.19 -2.00 -9.71
N VAL A 186 -12.15 -2.88 -9.38
CA VAL A 186 -13.37 -2.48 -8.65
C VAL A 186 -13.03 -2.04 -7.22
N TYR A 187 -12.15 -2.76 -6.52
CA TYR A 187 -11.69 -2.36 -5.18
C TYR A 187 -11.01 -1.00 -5.20
N TYR A 188 -10.13 -0.77 -6.17
CA TYR A 188 -9.49 0.53 -6.37
C TYR A 188 -10.50 1.64 -6.66
N ALA A 189 -11.43 1.41 -7.59
CA ALA A 189 -12.46 2.39 -7.93
C ALA A 189 -13.31 2.76 -6.70
N ALA A 190 -13.68 1.78 -5.88
CA ALA A 190 -14.45 1.99 -4.66
C ALA A 190 -13.70 2.87 -3.64
N VAL A 191 -12.41 2.59 -3.35
CA VAL A 191 -11.65 3.43 -2.40
C VAL A 191 -11.39 4.84 -2.95
N ARG A 192 -11.23 4.99 -4.28
CA ARG A 192 -11.10 6.31 -4.91
C ARG A 192 -12.37 7.15 -4.74
N GLN A 193 -13.53 6.53 -4.94
CA GLN A 193 -14.83 7.18 -4.87
C GLN A 193 -15.33 7.41 -3.44
N CYS A 194 -15.01 6.51 -2.49
CA CYS A 194 -15.65 6.50 -1.17
C CYS A 194 -14.70 6.45 0.04
N GLY A 195 -13.37 6.38 -0.17
CA GLY A 195 -12.43 6.11 0.91
C GLY A 195 -12.36 7.19 2.00
N ASP A 196 -12.77 8.41 1.71
CA ASP A 196 -12.83 9.50 2.70
C ASP A 196 -14.15 9.55 3.48
N GLY A 197 -15.10 8.67 3.18
CA GLY A 197 -16.43 8.62 3.79
C GLY A 197 -17.51 9.38 3.02
N ASP A 198 -17.17 10.03 1.90
CA ASP A 198 -18.12 10.70 1.01
C ASP A 198 -18.16 10.00 -0.35
N CYS A 199 -19.26 9.28 -0.61
CA CYS A 199 -19.49 8.55 -1.85
C CYS A 199 -20.16 9.37 -2.95
N THR A 200 -20.27 10.69 -2.82
CA THR A 200 -20.88 11.53 -3.85
C THR A 200 -19.91 11.76 -5.03
N ASN A 201 -20.43 11.75 -6.26
CA ASN A 201 -19.73 11.79 -7.55
C ASN A 201 -18.35 12.50 -7.50
N LYS A 202 -17.27 11.71 -7.40
CA LYS A 202 -15.89 12.19 -7.54
C LYS A 202 -15.37 11.62 -8.85
N VAL A 203 -15.73 12.30 -9.94
CA VAL A 203 -15.26 11.97 -11.29
C VAL A 203 -13.94 12.69 -11.55
#